data_AF-A0A955L3B3-F1
#
_entry.id   AF-A0A955L3B3-F1
#
_cell.length_a   1.000
_cell.length_b   1.000
_cell.length_c   1.000
_cell.angle_alpha   90.00
_cell.angle_beta   90.00
_cell.angle_gamma   90.00
#
_symmetry.space_group_name_H-M   'P 1'
#
loop_
_entity.id
_entity.type
_entity.pdbx_description
1 polymer ?
#
loop_
_entity_poly.entity_id
_entity_poly.type
_entity_poly.pdbx_seq_one_letter_code
_entity_poly.pdbx_strand_id
1 'polypeptide(L)'
;SSYGMAIGVVIPLAIGLIVGLIWLNKYKKADSRKNLIALGVRIATLGMLAIAVSGIVIEFVNIPNPMRVLATLGMFLVGLSGVYLVIPAQAMLNEQVDHKYLGRVYGIWLAAVISLASFPPVVLSILADRFDNIANFLIIIAVVFLIYSFKVKKLFKI
;
A
#
# COMPACT_ATOMS: atom_id res chain seq x y z
N SER A 1 -19.61 -4.53 16.56
CA SER A 1 -19.72 -5.81 15.83
C SER A 1 -18.45 -6.04 15.05
N SER A 2 -17.68 -7.10 15.34
CA SER A 2 -16.41 -7.42 14.68
C SER A 2 -16.57 -7.54 13.15
N TYR A 3 -17.75 -7.96 12.68
CA TYR A 3 -18.13 -8.02 11.27
C TYR A 3 -18.17 -6.65 10.59
N GLY A 4 -18.55 -5.58 11.31
CA GLY A 4 -18.60 -4.23 10.76
C GLY A 4 -17.21 -3.68 10.37
N MET A 5 -16.16 -4.05 11.13
CA MET A 5 -14.78 -3.68 10.79
C MET A 5 -14.27 -4.46 9.58
N ALA A 6 -14.56 -5.77 9.50
CA ALA A 6 -14.18 -6.59 8.35
C ALA A 6 -14.81 -6.06 7.04
N ILE A 7 -16.08 -5.69 7.07
CA ILE A 7 -16.80 -5.12 5.92
C ILE A 7 -16.21 -3.75 5.52
N GLY A 8 -15.92 -2.88 6.50
CA GLY A 8 -15.40 -1.53 6.24
C GLY A 8 -13.95 -1.46 5.76
N VAL A 9 -13.17 -2.53 5.96
CA VAL A 9 -11.73 -2.57 5.68
C VAL A 9 -11.40 -3.54 4.54
N VAL A 10 -11.91 -4.77 4.61
CA VAL A 10 -11.54 -5.85 3.67
C VAL A 10 -12.19 -5.67 2.31
N ILE A 11 -13.48 -5.29 2.27
CA ILE A 11 -14.23 -5.17 1.01
C ILE A 11 -13.65 -4.06 0.12
N PRO A 12 -13.43 -2.82 0.60
CA PRO A 12 -12.88 -1.77 -0.24
C PRO A 12 -11.49 -2.11 -0.76
N LEU A 13 -10.65 -2.74 0.07
CA LEU A 13 -9.33 -3.19 -0.33
C LEU A 13 -9.41 -4.25 -1.45
N ALA A 14 -10.28 -5.25 -1.31
CA ALA A 14 -10.48 -6.27 -2.34
C ALA A 14 -11.01 -5.68 -3.66
N ILE A 15 -11.97 -4.75 -3.58
CA ILE A 15 -12.47 -4.03 -4.76
C ILE A 15 -11.34 -3.23 -5.41
N GLY A 16 -10.50 -2.56 -4.61
CA GLY A 16 -9.32 -1.84 -5.08
C GLY A 16 -8.37 -2.73 -5.86
N LEU A 17 -8.08 -3.94 -5.36
CA LEU A 17 -7.26 -4.93 -6.05
C LEU A 17 -7.88 -5.35 -7.39
N ILE A 18 -9.17 -5.64 -7.43
CA ILE A 18 -9.86 -6.08 -8.66
C ILE A 18 -9.86 -4.95 -9.71
N VAL A 19 -10.21 -3.73 -9.30
CA VAL A 19 -10.20 -2.57 -10.20
C VAL A 19 -8.79 -2.28 -10.71
N GLY A 20 -7.79 -2.36 -9.83
CA GLY A 20 -6.39 -2.21 -10.19
C GLY A 20 -5.96 -3.23 -11.26
N LEU A 21 -6.34 -4.50 -11.11
CA LEU A 21 -6.04 -5.56 -12.09
C LEU A 21 -6.68 -5.26 -13.46
N ILE A 22 -7.95 -4.87 -13.47
CA ILE A 22 -8.67 -4.53 -14.70
C ILE A 22 -8.02 -3.34 -15.40
N TRP A 23 -7.61 -2.32 -14.65
CA TRP A 23 -6.96 -1.14 -15.21
C TRP A 23 -5.55 -1.42 -15.68
N LEU A 24 -4.73 -2.14 -14.91
CA LEU A 24 -3.37 -2.49 -15.31
C LEU A 24 -3.36 -3.27 -16.64
N ASN A 25 -4.32 -4.18 -16.83
CA ASN A 25 -4.49 -4.93 -18.07
C ASN A 25 -4.81 -4.07 -19.30
N LYS A 26 -5.29 -2.82 -19.13
CA LYS A 26 -5.49 -1.88 -20.24
C LYS A 26 -4.18 -1.16 -20.63
N TYR A 27 -3.26 -0.99 -19.69
CA TYR A 27 -1.94 -0.40 -19.92
C TYR A 27 -0.96 -1.46 -20.46
N LYS A 28 -1.25 -2.02 -21.64
CA LYS A 28 -0.38 -3.02 -22.31
C LYS A 28 0.81 -2.40 -23.05
N LYS A 29 0.88 -1.07 -23.18
CA LYS A 29 1.88 -0.39 -24.00
C LYS A 29 2.55 0.76 -23.25
N ALA A 30 3.87 0.64 -23.13
CA ALA A 30 4.84 1.73 -23.13
C ALA A 30 5.09 2.59 -21.87
N ASP A 31 4.45 2.34 -20.71
CA ASP A 31 4.95 2.98 -19.50
C ASP A 31 6.08 2.15 -18.88
N SER A 32 7.20 2.78 -18.54
CA SER A 32 8.31 2.06 -17.90
C SER A 32 7.76 1.41 -16.64
N ARG A 33 8.00 0.12 -16.39
CA ARG A 33 7.48 -0.59 -15.20
C ARG A 33 7.82 0.16 -13.90
N LYS A 34 8.92 0.91 -13.92
CA LYS A 34 9.33 1.87 -12.89
C LYS A 34 8.30 2.98 -12.64
N ASN A 35 7.70 3.55 -13.68
CA ASN A 35 6.62 4.53 -13.56
C ASN A 35 5.34 3.93 -12.96
N LEU A 36 5.00 2.68 -13.31
CA LEU A 36 3.88 1.97 -12.70
C LEU A 36 4.10 1.75 -11.20
N ILE A 37 5.32 1.35 -10.81
CA ILE A 37 5.70 1.24 -9.38
C ILE A 37 5.62 2.61 -8.71
N ALA A 38 6.17 3.67 -9.32
CA ALA A 38 6.12 5.02 -8.77
C ALA A 38 4.68 5.53 -8.60
N LEU A 39 3.79 5.23 -9.55
CA LEU A 39 2.36 5.51 -9.45
C LEU A 39 1.74 4.74 -8.29
N GLY A 40 2.03 3.44 -8.17
CA GLY A 40 1.62 2.61 -7.04
C GLY A 40 2.03 3.22 -5.70
N VAL A 41 3.28 3.66 -5.54
CA VAL A 41 3.77 4.33 -4.32
C VAL A 41 2.95 5.60 -4.01
N ARG A 42 2.64 6.42 -5.01
CA ARG A 42 1.84 7.65 -4.81
C ARG A 42 0.42 7.32 -4.35
N ILE A 43 -0.22 6.34 -5.00
CA ILE A 43 -1.57 5.90 -4.66
C ILE A 43 -1.59 5.31 -3.24
N ALA A 44 -0.60 4.48 -2.88
CA ALA A 44 -0.45 3.94 -1.53
C ALA A 44 -0.31 5.06 -0.50
N THR A 45 0.52 6.07 -0.79
CA THR A 45 0.74 7.22 0.09
C THR A 45 -0.56 7.99 0.32
N LEU A 46 -1.31 8.28 -0.75
CA LEU A 46 -2.62 8.95 -0.63
C LEU A 46 -3.63 8.11 0.16
N GLY A 47 -3.66 6.80 -0.07
CA GLY A 47 -4.54 5.90 0.67
C GLY A 47 -4.21 5.86 2.16
N MET A 48 -2.93 5.75 2.50
CA MET A 48 -2.45 5.78 3.90
C MET A 48 -2.72 7.14 4.56
N LEU A 49 -2.54 8.25 3.86
CA LEU A 49 -2.86 9.59 4.35
C LEU A 49 -4.36 9.73 4.63
N ALA A 50 -5.22 9.27 3.73
CA ALA A 50 -6.67 9.30 3.93
C ALA A 50 -7.09 8.50 5.18
N ILE A 51 -6.51 7.32 5.38
CA ILE A 51 -6.74 6.52 6.59
C ILE A 51 -6.23 7.26 7.84
N ALA A 52 -5.00 7.78 7.82
CA ALA A 52 -4.41 8.47 8.96
C ALA A 52 -5.23 9.71 9.36
N VAL A 53 -5.56 10.59 8.40
CA VAL A 53 -6.36 11.79 8.63
C VAL A 53 -7.74 11.43 9.15
N SER A 54 -8.37 10.39 8.60
CA SER A 54 -9.67 9.93 9.10
C SER A 54 -9.62 9.52 10.57
N GLY A 55 -8.57 8.80 11.00
CA GLY A 55 -8.41 8.40 12.40
C GLY A 55 -8.28 9.60 13.34
N ILE A 56 -7.42 10.56 12.99
CA ILE A 56 -7.17 11.77 13.80
C ILE A 56 -8.45 12.60 13.91
N VAL A 57 -9.15 12.84 12.80
CA VAL A 57 -10.34 13.69 12.81
C VAL A 57 -11.49 13.04 13.59
N ILE A 58 -11.63 11.70 13.52
CA ILE A 58 -12.60 10.97 14.34
C ILE A 58 -12.29 11.16 15.82
N GLU A 59 -11.03 11.07 16.21
CA GLU A 59 -10.60 11.14 17.61
C GLU A 59 -10.68 12.56 18.18
N PHE A 60 -10.19 13.57 17.46
CA PHE A 60 -10.06 14.94 17.98
C PHE A 60 -11.24 15.85 17.66
N VAL A 61 -11.93 15.63 16.53
CA VAL A 61 -13.01 16.50 16.05
C VAL A 61 -14.38 15.83 16.19
N ASN A 62 -14.43 14.52 16.43
CA ASN A 62 -15.64 13.72 16.66
C ASN A 62 -16.67 13.81 15.52
N ILE A 63 -16.20 13.77 14.26
CA ILE A 63 -17.04 13.76 13.05
C ILE A 63 -16.95 12.39 12.34
N PRO A 64 -17.67 11.35 12.81
CA PRO A 64 -17.40 9.97 12.44
C PRO A 64 -17.84 9.58 11.02
N ASN A 65 -18.97 10.08 10.53
CA ASN A 65 -19.56 9.61 9.27
C ASN A 65 -18.75 9.96 8.02
N PRO A 66 -18.38 11.22 7.73
CA PRO A 66 -17.57 11.55 6.56
C PRO A 66 -16.15 10.96 6.65
N MET A 67 -15.61 10.83 7.86
CA MET A 67 -14.28 10.25 8.04
C MET A 67 -14.26 8.74 7.82
N ARG A 68 -15.33 8.02 8.16
CA ARG A 68 -15.47 6.60 7.79
C ARG A 68 -15.44 6.40 6.28
N VAL A 69 -16.12 7.27 5.51
CA VAL A 69 -16.07 7.23 4.04
C VAL A 69 -14.65 7.48 3.53
N LEU A 70 -13.95 8.46 4.11
CA LEU A 70 -12.56 8.76 3.75
C LEU A 70 -11.63 7.57 4.05
N ALA A 71 -11.80 6.91 5.20
CA ALA A 71 -11.06 5.70 5.56
C ALA A 71 -11.31 4.55 4.58
N THR A 72 -12.58 4.31 4.22
CA THR A 72 -13.00 3.31 3.23
C THR A 72 -12.38 3.59 1.85
N LEU A 73 -12.38 4.84 1.40
CA LEU A 73 -11.70 5.25 0.17
C LEU A 73 -10.18 5.04 0.26
N GLY A 74 -9.59 5.34 1.42
CA GLY A 74 -8.17 5.08 1.66
C GLY A 74 -7.81 3.60 1.54
N MET A 75 -8.62 2.71 2.13
CA MET A 75 -8.46 1.25 2.01
C MET A 75 -8.59 0.76 0.56
N PHE A 76 -9.52 1.33 -0.21
CA PHE A 76 -9.65 1.07 -1.64
C PHE A 76 -8.39 1.48 -2.41
N LEU A 77 -7.84 2.67 -2.15
CA LEU A 77 -6.62 3.14 -2.79
C LEU A 77 -5.40 2.28 -2.42
N VAL A 78 -5.29 1.84 -1.17
CA VAL A 78 -4.24 0.89 -0.75
C VAL A 78 -4.36 -0.42 -1.52
N GLY A 79 -5.57 -0.98 -1.63
CA GLY A 79 -5.81 -2.18 -2.45
C GLY A 79 -5.39 -1.98 -3.91
N LEU A 80 -5.81 -0.87 -4.52
CA LEU A 80 -5.46 -0.53 -5.90
C LEU A 80 -3.94 -0.38 -6.08
N SER A 81 -3.26 0.28 -5.14
CA SER A 81 -1.80 0.46 -5.17
C SER A 81 -1.03 -0.87 -5.13
N GLY A 82 -1.56 -1.89 -4.43
CA GLY A 82 -0.94 -3.20 -4.34
C GLY A 82 -0.71 -3.84 -5.70
N VAL A 83 -1.66 -3.68 -6.63
CA VAL A 83 -1.54 -4.18 -8.00
C VAL A 83 -0.40 -3.49 -8.76
N TYR A 84 -0.35 -2.15 -8.70
CA TYR A 84 0.64 -1.34 -9.39
C TYR A 84 2.06 -1.49 -8.83
N LEU A 85 2.19 -1.99 -7.60
CA LEU A 85 3.49 -2.30 -6.99
C LEU A 85 3.92 -3.73 -7.29
N VAL A 86 3.06 -4.71 -6.97
CA VAL A 86 3.43 -6.12 -6.96
C VAL A 86 3.62 -6.66 -8.38
N ILE A 87 2.68 -6.38 -9.29
CA ILE A 87 2.71 -7.00 -10.62
C ILE A 87 3.90 -6.50 -11.46
N PRO A 88 4.17 -5.19 -11.56
CA PRO A 88 5.34 -4.72 -12.29
C PRO A 88 6.66 -5.14 -11.62
N ALA A 89 6.72 -5.20 -10.29
CA ALA A 89 7.91 -5.69 -9.59
C ALA A 89 8.21 -7.16 -9.91
N GLN A 90 7.20 -8.03 -9.87
CA GLN A 90 7.34 -9.44 -10.27
C GLN A 90 7.73 -9.57 -11.75
N ALA A 91 7.12 -8.77 -12.63
CA ALA A 91 7.45 -8.78 -14.05
C ALA A 91 8.91 -8.32 -14.31
N MET A 92 9.42 -7.33 -13.57
CA MET A 92 10.81 -6.89 -13.67
C MET A 92 11.79 -7.97 -13.19
N LEU A 93 11.46 -8.67 -12.10
CA LEU A 93 12.22 -9.83 -11.63
C LEU A 93 12.27 -10.95 -12.68
N ASN A 94 11.13 -11.23 -13.33
CA ASN A 94 11.06 -12.24 -14.40
C ASN A 94 11.99 -11.97 -15.58
N GLU A 95 12.15 -10.71 -15.97
CA GLU A 95 12.97 -10.37 -17.14
C GLU A 95 14.47 -10.43 -16.88
N GLN A 96 14.87 -10.31 -15.61
CA GLN A 96 16.29 -10.23 -15.23
C GLN A 96 16.88 -11.57 -14.78
N VAL A 97 16.02 -12.55 -14.49
CA VAL A 97 16.41 -13.84 -13.91
C VAL A 97 16.33 -14.93 -14.97
N ASP A 98 17.42 -15.67 -15.13
CA ASP A 98 17.46 -16.86 -15.97
C ASP A 98 16.39 -17.88 -15.50
N HIS A 99 15.67 -18.45 -16.47
CA HIS A 99 14.62 -19.44 -16.26
C HIS A 99 15.02 -20.58 -15.30
N LYS A 100 16.30 -20.97 -15.28
CA LYS A 100 16.82 -22.00 -14.36
C LYS A 100 16.68 -21.63 -12.88
N TYR A 101 16.70 -20.34 -12.55
CA TYR A 101 16.70 -19.84 -11.16
C TYR A 101 15.38 -19.18 -10.75
N LEU A 102 14.44 -18.99 -11.68
CA LEU A 102 13.17 -18.28 -11.42
C LEU A 102 12.44 -18.81 -10.18
N GLY A 103 12.25 -20.14 -10.07
CA GLY A 103 11.55 -20.73 -8.93
C GLY A 103 12.21 -20.43 -7.58
N ARG A 104 13.55 -20.40 -7.53
CA ARG A 104 14.30 -20.07 -6.30
C ARG A 104 14.16 -18.58 -5.96
N VAL A 105 14.30 -17.71 -6.96
CA VAL A 105 14.17 -16.26 -6.75
C VAL A 105 12.75 -15.89 -6.32
N TYR A 106 11.72 -16.52 -6.91
CA TYR A 106 10.34 -16.35 -6.49
C TYR A 106 10.07 -16.82 -5.07
N GLY A 107 10.63 -17.99 -4.70
CA GLY A 107 10.51 -18.48 -3.33
C GLY A 107 11.09 -17.49 -2.31
N ILE A 108 12.27 -16.94 -2.60
CA ILE A 108 12.92 -15.93 -1.74
C ILE A 108 12.10 -14.64 -1.71
N TRP A 109 11.65 -14.14 -2.86
CA TRP A 109 10.85 -12.92 -2.95
C TRP A 109 9.53 -13.05 -2.19
N LEU A 110 8.82 -14.17 -2.36
CA LEU A 110 7.56 -14.43 -1.68
C LEU A 110 7.78 -14.53 -0.16
N ALA A 111 8.81 -15.26 0.27
CA ALA A 111 9.17 -15.36 1.69
C ALA A 111 9.48 -13.98 2.27
N ALA A 112 10.28 -13.16 1.57
CA ALA A 112 10.60 -11.81 2.00
C ALA A 112 9.34 -10.94 2.12
N VAL A 113 8.42 -10.99 1.15
CA VAL A 113 7.16 -10.22 1.20
C VAL A 113 6.28 -10.66 2.36
N ILE A 114 6.13 -11.96 2.60
CA ILE A 114 5.32 -12.48 3.72
C ILE A 114 5.94 -12.08 5.07
N SER A 115 7.25 -12.24 5.21
CA SER A 115 7.98 -11.83 6.42
C SER A 115 7.93 -10.32 6.66
N LEU A 116 8.03 -9.52 5.60
CA LEU A 116 7.88 -8.07 5.71
C LEU A 116 6.43 -7.64 5.94
N ALA A 117 5.44 -8.42 5.53
CA ALA A 117 4.03 -8.13 5.80
C ALA A 117 3.63 -8.45 7.24
N SER A 118 4.28 -9.42 7.89
CA SER A 118 4.04 -9.76 9.29
C SER A 118 4.75 -8.82 10.27
N PHE A 119 5.79 -8.11 9.84
CA PHE A 119 6.55 -7.21 10.70
C PHE A 119 5.76 -5.95 11.15
N PRO A 120 5.03 -5.22 10.27
CA PRO A 120 4.29 -4.02 10.67
C PRO A 120 3.26 -4.27 11.77
N PRO A 121 2.39 -5.30 11.73
CA PRO A 121 1.45 -5.54 12.84
C PRO A 121 2.12 -5.73 14.19
N VAL A 122 3.25 -6.45 14.24
CA VAL A 122 4.00 -6.70 15.49
C VAL A 122 4.63 -5.42 16.03
N VAL A 123 5.25 -4.63 15.16
CA VAL A 123 5.84 -3.34 15.55
C VAL A 123 4.74 -2.35 15.97
N LEU A 124 3.65 -2.32 15.22
CA LEU A 124 2.48 -1.49 15.51
C LEU A 124 1.83 -1.84 16.84
N SER A 125 1.73 -3.11 17.21
CA SER A 125 1.16 -3.48 18.51
C SER A 125 2.06 -3.01 19.66
N ILE A 126 3.37 -3.23 19.56
CA ILE A 126 4.34 -2.76 20.57
C ILE A 126 4.33 -1.23 20.68
N LEU A 127 4.23 -0.54 19.54
CA LEU A 127 4.16 0.91 19.52
C LEU A 127 2.82 1.44 19.99
N ALA A 128 1.70 0.77 19.70
CA ALA A 128 0.37 1.15 20.19
C ALA A 128 0.28 1.04 21.71
N ASP A 129 0.94 0.04 22.31
CA ASP A 129 1.01 -0.09 23.78
C ASP A 129 1.86 1.03 24.43
N ARG A 130 2.77 1.66 23.67
CA ARG A 130 3.65 2.73 24.15
C ARG A 130 3.19 4.14 23.78
N PHE A 131 2.50 4.26 22.66
CA PHE A 131 1.96 5.49 22.11
C PHE A 131 0.46 5.29 22.04
N ASP A 132 -0.30 5.95 22.91
CA ASP A 132 -1.77 5.89 22.98
C ASP A 132 -2.48 6.16 21.64
N ASN A 133 -1.76 6.61 20.61
CA ASN A 133 -2.32 7.05 19.34
C ASN A 133 -1.59 6.46 18.11
N ILE A 134 -2.15 5.38 17.56
CA ILE A 134 -1.72 4.71 16.32
C ILE A 134 -1.70 5.67 15.12
N ALA A 135 -2.51 6.73 15.14
CA ALA A 135 -2.62 7.66 14.03
C ALA A 135 -1.30 8.44 13.78
N ASN A 136 -0.57 8.79 14.84
CA ASN A 136 0.72 9.46 14.72
C ASN A 136 1.76 8.60 13.99
N PHE A 137 1.74 7.28 14.20
CA PHE A 137 2.63 6.37 13.52
C PHE A 137 2.28 6.22 12.03
N LEU A 138 0.99 6.13 11.69
CA LEU A 138 0.54 6.13 10.29
C LEU A 138 0.95 7.40 9.56
N ILE A 139 0.93 8.56 10.21
CA ILE A 139 1.47 9.81 9.65
C ILE A 139 2.97 9.67 9.38
N ILE A 140 3.75 9.16 10.34
CA ILE A 140 5.20 8.99 10.16
C ILE A 140 5.49 8.10 8.96
N ILE A 141 4.80 6.95 8.83
CA ILE A 141 4.95 6.07 7.68
C ILE A 141 4.56 6.80 6.39
N ALA A 142 3.42 7.50 6.36
CA ALA A 142 2.98 8.23 5.18
C ALA A 142 3.99 9.30 4.76
N VAL A 143 4.57 10.02 5.73
CA VAL A 143 5.63 11.03 5.50
C VAL A 143 6.90 10.37 4.98
N VAL A 144 7.33 9.23 5.55
CA VAL A 144 8.50 8.47 5.07
C VAL A 144 8.28 7.99 3.63
N PHE A 145 7.10 7.44 3.32
CA PHE A 145 6.73 7.02 1.97
C PHE A 145 6.66 8.19 0.99
N LEU A 146 6.17 9.34 1.42
CA LEU A 146 6.12 10.57 0.64
C LEU A 146 7.53 11.07 0.33
N ILE A 147 8.43 11.13 1.33
CA ILE A 147 9.86 11.46 1.13
C ILE A 147 10.52 10.46 0.18
N TYR A 148 10.23 9.17 0.33
CA TYR A 148 10.76 8.13 -0.55
C TYR A 148 10.24 8.31 -1.98
N SER A 149 8.97 8.66 -2.18
CA SER A 149 8.37 8.96 -3.49
C SER A 149 9.10 10.12 -4.19
N PHE A 150 9.46 11.18 -3.44
CA PHE A 150 10.27 12.28 -3.97
C PHE A 150 11.72 11.89 -4.26
N LYS A 151 12.34 11.02 -3.45
CA LYS A 151 13.70 10.51 -3.70
C LYS A 151 13.75 9.50 -4.85
N VAL A 152 12.73 8.69 -5.07
CA VAL A 152 12.62 7.77 -6.21
C VAL A 152 12.64 8.54 -7.53
N LYS A 153 12.00 9.72 -7.60
CA LYS A 153 12.14 10.65 -8.73
C LYS A 153 13.58 11.13 -8.96
N LYS A 154 14.42 11.19 -7.92
CA LYS A 154 15.80 11.72 -7.99
C LYS A 154 16.85 10.61 -8.23
N LEU A 155 16.58 9.39 -7.78
CA LEU A 155 17.41 8.20 -7.99
C LEU A 155 17.30 7.62 -9.40
N PHE A 156 16.11 7.74 -10.01
CA PHE A 156 15.92 7.47 -11.43
C PHE A 156 15.90 8.81 -12.16
N LYS A 157 17.08 9.34 -12.51
CA LYS A 157 17.21 10.47 -13.44
C LYS A 157 16.34 10.20 -14.67
N ILE A 158 15.22 10.91 -14.75
CA ILE A 158 14.60 11.35 -16.00
C ILE A 158 15.45 12.54 -16.47
#